data_AF-A0A972KCK0-F1
#
_entry.id   AF-A0A972KCK0-F1
#
_cell.length_a   1.000
_cell.length_b   1.000
_cell.length_c   1.000
_cell.angle_alpha   90.00
_cell.angle_beta   90.00
_cell.angle_gamma   90.00
#
_symmetry.space_group_name_H-M   'P 1'
#
loop_
_entity.id
_entity.type
_entity.pdbx_description
1 polymer ?
#
loop_
_entity_poly.entity_id
_entity_poly.type
_entity_poly.pdbx_seq_one_letter_code
_entity_poly.pdbx_strand_id
1 'polypeptide(L)' 'MRRYVTTIMIVAGLGLMILSYTAMATPQCNTSVACSNPKVSFAAGVFILGIVIAFSSAVFYSVYKGTK' A
#
# COMPACT_ATOMS: atom_id res chain seq x y z
N MET A 1 -21.53 4.34 8.20
CA MET A 1 -20.11 4.52 8.59
C MET A 1 -19.19 3.40 8.09
N ARG A 2 -19.49 2.13 8.41
CA ARG A 2 -18.62 0.97 8.08
C ARG A 2 -18.11 0.91 6.64
N ARG A 3 -19.02 1.01 5.66
CA ARG A 3 -18.69 0.91 4.23
C ARG A 3 -17.72 2.00 3.79
N TYR A 4 -17.88 3.23 4.28
CA TYR A 4 -17.00 4.34 3.96
C TYR A 4 -15.58 4.10 4.50
N VAL A 5 -15.46 3.71 5.77
CA VAL A 5 -14.15 3.45 6.38
C VAL A 5 -13.43 2.29 5.68
N THR A 6 -14.14 1.18 5.42
CA THR A 6 -13.58 0.06 4.65
C THR A 6 -13.09 0.49 3.27
N THR A 7 -13.87 1.32 2.56
CA THR A 7 -13.48 1.80 1.23
C THR A 7 -12.23 2.66 1.30
N ILE A 8 -12.14 3.56 2.28
CA ILE A 8 -10.95 4.40 2.50
C ILE A 8 -9.72 3.54 2.82
N MET A 9 -9.86 2.51 3.66
CA MET A 9 -8.75 1.60 3.96
C MET A 9 -8.24 0.87 2.71
N ILE A 10 -9.15 0.39 1.85
CA ILE A 10 -8.78 -0.27 0.58
C ILE A 10 -8.02 0.72 -0.31
N VAL A 11 -8.58 1.92 -0.52
CA VAL A 11 -7.98 2.94 -1.39
C VAL A 11 -6.62 3.40 -0.84
N ALA A 12 -6.50 3.59 0.48
CA ALA A 12 -5.25 3.97 1.12
C ALA A 12 -4.19 2.87 0.98
N GLY A 13 -4.56 1.60 1.20
CA GLY A 13 -3.65 0.46 1.04
C GLY A 13 -3.16 0.31 -0.40
N LEU A 14 -4.07 0.41 -1.38
CA LEU A 14 -3.73 0.41 -2.82
C LEU A 14 -2.87 1.61 -3.20
N GLY A 15 -3.19 2.80 -2.70
CA GLY A 15 -2.40 4.01 -2.93
C GLY A 15 -0.97 3.85 -2.42
N LEU A 16 -0.78 3.30 -1.21
CA LEU A 16 0.54 3.03 -0.65
C LEU A 16 1.33 2.02 -1.48
N MET A 17 0.70 0.96 -1.98
CA MET A 17 1.33 -0.02 -2.87
C MET A 17 1.79 0.63 -4.19
N ILE A 18 0.93 1.43 -4.81
CA ILE A 18 1.23 2.13 -6.07
C ILE A 18 2.36 3.15 -5.88
N LEU A 19 2.30 3.96 -4.82
CA LEU A 19 3.32 4.97 -4.53
C LEU A 19 4.66 4.32 -4.17
N SER A 20 4.64 3.25 -3.39
CA SER A 20 5.85 2.48 -3.09
C SER A 20 6.50 1.98 -4.37
N TYR A 21 5.73 1.38 -5.29
CA TYR A 21 6.30 0.87 -6.54
C TYR A 21 6.82 2.01 -7.43
N THR A 22 5.93 2.93 -7.82
CA THR A 22 6.20 3.93 -8.87
C THR A 22 7.17 5.02 -8.44
N ALA A 23 7.07 5.51 -7.21
CA ALA A 23 7.88 6.63 -6.73
C ALA A 23 9.14 6.17 -5.99
N MET A 24 9.08 5.05 -5.27
CA MET A 24 10.14 4.64 -4.33
C MET A 24 10.96 3.44 -4.79
N ALA A 25 10.34 2.46 -5.47
CA ALA A 25 11.02 1.26 -5.91
C ALA A 25 11.65 1.45 -7.28
N THR A 26 10.90 1.95 -8.29
CA THR A 26 11.37 1.99 -9.67
C THR A 26 12.51 3.00 -9.89
N PRO A 27 13.73 2.53 -10.20
CA PRO A 27 14.83 3.40 -10.62
C PRO A 27 14.57 3.94 -12.03
N GLN A 28 14.97 5.18 -12.30
CA GLN A 28 14.73 5.85 -13.60
C GLN A 28 15.83 5.57 -14.63
N CYS A 29 16.77 4.70 -14.30
CA CYS A 29 17.91 4.37 -15.15
C CYS A 29 17.81 2.91 -15.60
N ASN A 30 17.92 2.67 -16.91
CA ASN A 30 17.73 1.36 -17.54
C ASN A 30 19.00 0.81 -18.21
N THR A 31 20.15 1.47 -18.03
CA THR A 31 21.39 1.18 -18.79
C THR A 31 22.52 0.56 -17.97
N SER A 32 22.36 0.38 -16.65
CA SER A 32 23.43 -0.13 -15.78
C SER A 32 22.91 -1.03 -14.66
N VAL A 33 23.70 -2.06 -14.32
CA VAL A 33 23.46 -2.94 -13.15
C VAL A 33 23.43 -2.18 -11.83
N ALA A 34 24.04 -0.99 -11.76
CA ALA A 34 23.96 -0.11 -10.60
C ALA A 34 22.50 0.33 -10.30
N CYS A 35 21.62 0.25 -11.29
CA CYS A 35 20.20 0.57 -11.17
C CYS A 35 19.34 -0.61 -10.69
N SER A 36 19.94 -1.70 -10.21
CA SER A 36 19.18 -2.86 -9.69
C SER A 36 18.59 -2.61 -8.29
N ASN A 37 19.07 -1.59 -7.59
CA ASN A 37 18.58 -1.23 -6.26
C ASN A 37 17.36 -0.32 -6.34
N PRO A 38 16.41 -0.45 -5.39
CA PRO A 38 15.32 0.50 -5.28
C PRO A 38 15.86 1.90 -4.95
N LYS A 39 15.16 2.96 -5.40
CA LYS A 39 15.54 4.34 -5.07
C LYS A 39 15.55 4.60 -3.56
N VAL A 40 14.67 3.90 -2.83
CA VAL A 40 14.51 4.02 -1.39
C VAL A 40 14.55 2.63 -0.76
N SER A 41 15.47 2.41 0.19
CA SER A 41 15.72 1.09 0.79
C SER A 41 14.50 0.48 1.51
N PHE A 42 13.57 1.32 1.98
CA PHE A 42 12.35 0.88 2.69
C PHE A 42 11.11 0.81 1.80
N ALA A 43 11.24 0.95 0.47
CA ALA A 43 10.10 0.88 -0.46
C ALA A 43 9.30 -0.42 -0.28
N ALA A 44 9.99 -1.57 -0.19
CA ALA A 44 9.36 -2.87 0.05
C ALA A 44 8.55 -2.90 1.37
N GLY A 45 9.06 -2.25 2.42
CA GLY A 45 8.34 -2.12 3.69
C GLY A 45 7.03 -1.33 3.56
N VAL A 46 7.04 -0.21 2.81
CA VAL A 46 5.83 0.58 2.53
C VAL A 46 4.82 -0.21 1.70
N PHE A 47 5.30 -1.02 0.76
CA PHE A 47 4.44 -1.90 -0.03
C PHE A 47 3.70 -2.90 0.86
N ILE A 48 4.45 -3.58 1.74
CA ILE A 48 3.89 -4.55 2.71
C ILE A 48 2.89 -3.86 3.64
N LEU A 49 3.19 -2.65 4.11
CA LEU A 49 2.25 -1.87 4.92
C LEU A 49 0.94 -1.61 4.17
N GLY A 50 1.01 -1.26 2.88
CA GLY A 50 -0.15 -1.12 2.01
C GLY A 50 -1.00 -2.40 1.92
N ILE A 51 -0.35 -3.56 1.75
CA ILE A 51 -1.01 -4.88 1.77
C ILE A 51 -1.74 -5.08 3.10
N VAL A 52 -1.05 -4.89 4.22
CA VAL A 52 -1.63 -5.10 5.57
C VAL A 52 -2.86 -4.22 5.78
N ILE A 53 -2.81 -2.95 5.38
CA ILE A 53 -3.94 -2.02 5.50
C ILE A 53 -5.12 -2.48 4.62
N ALA A 54 -4.86 -2.85 3.37
CA ALA A 54 -5.90 -3.32 2.45
C ALA A 54 -6.54 -4.63 2.93
N PHE A 55 -5.77 -5.61 3.42
CA PHE A 55 -6.33 -6.84 3.97
C PHE A 55 -7.07 -6.61 5.29
N SER A 56 -6.56 -5.73 6.14
CA SER A 56 -7.22 -5.36 7.40
C SER A 56 -8.60 -4.72 7.18
N SER A 57 -8.87 -4.17 6.00
CA SER A 57 -10.20 -3.62 5.69
C SER A 57 -11.29 -4.71 5.69
N ALA A 58 -10.95 -5.94 5.30
CA ALA A 58 -11.89 -7.07 5.32
C ALA A 58 -12.23 -7.49 6.75
N VAL A 59 -11.23 -7.51 7.63
CA VAL A 59 -11.41 -7.74 9.07
C VAL A 59 -12.28 -6.64 9.67
N PHE A 60 -11.96 -5.37 9.39
CA PHE A 60 -12.74 -4.23 9.85
C PHE A 60 -14.20 -4.31 9.39
N TYR A 61 -14.44 -4.60 8.10
CA TYR A 61 -15.80 -4.71 7.57
C TYR A 61 -16.61 -5.84 8.23
N SER A 62 -15.94 -6.95 8.58
CA SER A 62 -16.58 -8.12 9.17
C SER A 62 -16.88 -7.93 10.66
N VAL A 63 -15.98 -7.29 11.40
CA VAL A 63 -16.05 -7.18 12.86
C VAL A 63 -16.76 -5.90 13.31
N TYR A 64 -16.57 -4.79 12.59
CA TYR A 64 -17.16 -3.52 12.97
C TYR A 64 -18.68 -3.56 12.75
N LYS A 65 -19.46 -3.53 13.83
CA LYS A 65 -20.93 -3.58 13.73
C LYS A 65 -21.55 -2.24 13.33
N GLY A 66 -20.82 -1.13 13.49
CA GLY A 66 -21.33 0.22 13.28
C GLY A 66 -22.46 0.56 14.25
N THR A 67 -22.50 1.78 14.76
CA THR A 67 -23.70 2.28 15.43
C THR A 67 -24.76 2.46 14.34
N LYS A 68 -25.98 1.95 14.61
CA LYS A 68 -27.13 2.02 13.68
C LYS A 68 -27.29 3.41 13.08
#